data_AF-A0A952FV32-F1
#
_entry.id   AF-A0A952FV32-F1
#
_cell.length_a   1.000
_cell.length_b   1.000
_cell.length_c   1.000
_cell.angle_alpha   90.00
_cell.angle_beta   90.00
_cell.angle_gamma   90.00
#
_symmetry.space_group_name_H-M   'P 1'
#
loop_
_entity.id
_entity.type
_entity.pdbx_description
1 polymer ?
#
loop_
_entity_poly.entity_id
_entity_poly.type
_entity_poly.pdbx_seq_one_letter_code
_entity_poly.pdbx_strand_id
1 'polypeptide(L)'
;MWADDNYGYIRRFAAPDEKARSGGSGVYYHLSYWGRPHDYLWLGTTHPALIREEMGRAWDMNARRIWIANSGDIKPIEYLTQYFLDLAFDAGTLHETPRDHLKAFMTETFGPEHAGELADIMLRYYDLAFERRPEFMGFGQTEWVTQNRHTDFVQSDGEEAQKRIAAYQAITADAEAIAAQVPADRRDAFFELVLYPVRAAAGLNTRILKLDLADLYAGQQRASANAYVEAAKAAHDGLVRDTATFNALENGKWQGMMDMQPRRLPVFDEPVWPHWSESKKDGCDTALFGQWFNDHNTLPFVQGQAETRPLTLFSYRGTGQNWKLGQGAPGFALSQTSGELDAKNAYEQRLTISYDGRESSGDHTLTLECDGQSLPVYVRILPALPQGMVVEDNRIVTLPAATGTLGADWQRIDGLGSTGAVMRARLDLTGTGTPATYSFATSTEVGGVLKVVALPTHPLDPGKGVRVGVQLDGGAMQVLDLSTLGRSDAWRQNVLTNTAVATVPLRLLKAGPHDLKLFPLDPGVTIDRVEIDLDRAPGHYGAMKPDTDTQP
;
A
#
# COMPACT_ATOMS: atom_id res chain seq x y z
N MET A 1 -21.87 -25.38 -2.50
CA MET A 1 -20.99 -24.36 -3.10
C MET A 1 -20.89 -23.23 -2.10
N TRP A 2 -19.67 -22.89 -1.70
CA TRP A 2 -19.37 -21.82 -0.73
C TRP A 2 -18.92 -20.59 -1.50
N ALA A 3 -19.46 -19.43 -1.18
CA ALA A 3 -19.05 -18.18 -1.83
C ALA A 3 -17.97 -17.48 -1.00
N ASP A 4 -17.12 -16.72 -1.67
CA ASP A 4 -16.37 -15.65 -1.02
C ASP A 4 -17.29 -14.50 -0.60
N ASP A 5 -16.70 -13.46 -0.01
CA ASP A 5 -17.40 -12.24 0.39
C ASP A 5 -17.51 -11.20 -0.72
N ASN A 6 -17.33 -11.65 -1.96
CA ASN A 6 -17.22 -10.84 -3.17
C ASN A 6 -15.98 -9.95 -3.26
N TYR A 7 -14.99 -10.12 -2.38
CA TYR A 7 -13.70 -9.42 -2.45
C TYR A 7 -12.51 -10.38 -2.44
N GLY A 8 -12.77 -11.68 -2.64
CA GLY A 8 -11.74 -12.71 -2.69
C GLY A 8 -11.48 -13.44 -1.37
N TYR A 9 -12.24 -13.20 -0.29
CA TYR A 9 -12.09 -13.94 0.98
C TYR A 9 -13.21 -14.97 1.16
N ILE A 10 -12.88 -16.26 1.18
CA ILE A 10 -13.86 -17.34 1.34
C ILE A 10 -14.52 -17.25 2.70
N ARG A 11 -15.85 -17.19 2.71
CA ARG A 11 -16.63 -16.93 3.94
C ARG A 11 -16.71 -18.11 4.89
N ARG A 12 -16.59 -19.32 4.35
CA ARG A 12 -16.88 -20.56 5.07
C ARG A 12 -16.35 -21.76 4.28
N PHE A 13 -15.91 -22.78 5.02
CA PHE A 13 -15.73 -24.13 4.51
C PHE A 13 -16.67 -25.12 5.18
N ALA A 14 -16.73 -26.33 4.62
CA ALA A 14 -17.51 -27.41 5.20
C ALA A 14 -16.97 -27.80 6.59
N ALA A 15 -17.87 -27.86 7.58
CA ALA A 15 -17.58 -28.45 8.88
C ALA A 15 -17.28 -29.97 8.74
N PRO A 16 -16.67 -30.62 9.76
CA PRO A 16 -16.27 -32.02 9.65
C PRO A 16 -17.39 -33.01 9.23
N ASP A 17 -18.62 -32.80 9.69
CA ASP A 17 -19.80 -33.58 9.30
C ASP A 17 -20.27 -33.26 7.88
N GLU A 18 -20.22 -31.98 7.48
CA GLU A 18 -20.55 -31.54 6.12
C GLU A 18 -19.56 -32.09 5.08
N LYS A 19 -18.28 -32.29 5.45
CA LYS A 19 -17.25 -32.89 4.57
C LYS A 19 -17.58 -34.33 4.18
N ALA A 20 -18.40 -35.05 4.94
CA ALA A 20 -18.81 -36.42 4.65
C ALA A 20 -19.93 -36.53 3.60
N ARG A 21 -20.52 -35.40 3.17
CA ARG A 21 -21.60 -35.39 2.17
C ARG A 21 -21.06 -35.84 0.81
N SER A 22 -21.73 -36.82 0.20
CA SER A 22 -21.30 -37.47 -1.06
C SER A 22 -21.20 -36.52 -2.26
N GLY A 23 -21.89 -35.38 -2.25
CA GLY A 23 -21.82 -34.37 -3.29
C GLY A 23 -20.55 -33.50 -3.26
N GLY A 24 -19.76 -33.57 -2.17
CA GLY A 24 -18.60 -32.71 -1.96
C GLY A 24 -18.93 -31.23 -1.77
N SER A 25 -17.89 -30.40 -1.75
CA SER A 25 -17.98 -28.94 -1.64
C SER A 25 -17.17 -28.27 -2.75
N GLY A 26 -17.47 -27.01 -3.03
CA GLY A 26 -16.81 -26.22 -4.07
C GLY A 26 -16.93 -24.73 -3.77
N VAL A 27 -16.28 -23.88 -4.58
CA VAL A 27 -16.12 -22.44 -4.35
C VAL A 27 -16.71 -21.63 -5.51
N TYR A 28 -17.39 -20.54 -5.16
CA TYR A 28 -17.69 -19.43 -6.06
C TYR A 28 -16.87 -18.21 -5.62
N TYR A 29 -16.00 -17.71 -6.50
CA TYR A 29 -14.97 -16.71 -6.20
C TYR A 29 -15.12 -15.46 -7.09
N HIS A 30 -14.73 -14.28 -6.63
CA HIS A 30 -14.84 -13.05 -7.42
C HIS A 30 -13.49 -12.48 -7.87
N LEU A 31 -13.28 -12.40 -9.18
CA LEU A 31 -12.21 -11.62 -9.81
C LEU A 31 -12.69 -10.23 -10.26
N SER A 32 -14.01 -10.05 -10.34
CA SER A 32 -14.71 -8.80 -10.56
C SER A 32 -16.01 -8.80 -9.75
N TYR A 33 -16.47 -7.63 -9.31
CA TYR A 33 -17.71 -7.54 -8.52
C TYR A 33 -18.45 -6.22 -8.72
N TRP A 34 -19.74 -6.36 -9.00
CA TRP A 34 -20.74 -5.29 -8.94
C TRP A 34 -21.48 -5.39 -7.61
N GLY A 35 -21.14 -4.53 -6.67
CA GLY A 35 -21.91 -4.33 -5.46
C GLY A 35 -21.19 -3.57 -4.36
N ARG A 36 -21.61 -3.82 -3.13
CA ARG A 36 -21.21 -3.05 -1.96
C ARG A 36 -20.00 -3.63 -1.23
N PRO A 37 -19.25 -2.80 -0.48
CA PRO A 37 -19.36 -1.32 -0.39
C PRO A 37 -19.06 -0.56 -1.65
N HIS A 38 -18.26 -1.14 -2.53
CA HIS A 38 -17.81 -0.49 -3.73
C HIS A 38 -17.50 -1.53 -4.80
N ASP A 39 -17.83 -1.21 -6.04
CA ASP A 39 -17.59 -2.09 -7.17
C ASP A 39 -16.11 -2.06 -7.57
N TYR A 40 -15.61 -3.15 -8.12
CA TYR A 40 -14.33 -3.20 -8.83
C TYR A 40 -14.56 -3.92 -10.17
N LEU A 41 -14.81 -3.10 -11.19
CA LEU A 41 -15.30 -3.53 -12.50
C LEU A 41 -14.36 -3.14 -13.63
N TRP A 42 -13.41 -2.24 -13.38
CA TRP A 42 -12.64 -1.62 -14.46
C TRP A 42 -11.38 -2.41 -14.81
N LEU A 43 -10.58 -2.73 -13.79
CA LEU A 43 -9.27 -3.35 -13.96
C LEU A 43 -9.17 -4.67 -13.17
N GLY A 44 -8.31 -5.58 -13.62
CA GLY A 44 -7.97 -6.78 -12.87
C GLY A 44 -7.10 -6.45 -11.67
N THR A 45 -7.68 -6.39 -10.48
CA THR A 45 -6.98 -5.91 -9.26
C THR A 45 -6.97 -6.92 -8.11
N THR A 46 -7.50 -8.12 -8.31
CA THR A 46 -7.40 -9.19 -7.32
C THR A 46 -5.98 -9.76 -7.32
N HIS A 47 -5.30 -9.67 -6.18
CA HIS A 47 -3.90 -10.04 -6.07
C HIS A 47 -3.69 -11.56 -6.29
N PRO A 48 -2.78 -11.98 -7.18
CA PRO A 48 -2.55 -13.41 -7.47
C PRO A 48 -2.22 -14.24 -6.22
N ALA A 49 -1.41 -13.72 -5.30
CA ALA A 49 -1.13 -14.43 -4.04
C ALA A 49 -2.37 -14.62 -3.15
N LEU A 50 -3.38 -13.73 -3.21
CA LEU A 50 -4.64 -13.92 -2.50
C LEU A 50 -5.46 -15.05 -3.13
N ILE A 51 -5.49 -15.12 -4.47
CA ILE A 51 -6.14 -16.22 -5.21
C ILE A 51 -5.50 -17.55 -4.80
N ARG A 52 -4.16 -17.63 -4.86
CA ARG A 52 -3.40 -18.83 -4.46
C ARG A 52 -3.69 -19.24 -3.02
N GLU A 53 -3.68 -18.28 -2.11
CA GLU A 53 -3.89 -18.54 -0.68
C GLU A 53 -5.29 -19.07 -0.40
N GLU A 54 -6.33 -18.43 -0.94
CA GLU A 54 -7.72 -18.82 -0.69
C GLU A 54 -8.09 -20.12 -1.43
N MET A 55 -7.58 -20.33 -2.65
CA MET A 55 -7.80 -21.58 -3.37
C MET A 55 -7.00 -22.74 -2.75
N GLY A 56 -5.82 -22.47 -2.20
CA GLY A 56 -5.06 -23.42 -1.38
C GLY A 56 -5.85 -23.84 -0.13
N ARG A 57 -6.46 -22.89 0.59
CA ARG A 57 -7.38 -23.21 1.70
C ARG A 57 -8.56 -24.04 1.23
N ALA A 58 -9.18 -23.69 0.10
CA ALA A 58 -10.28 -24.47 -0.47
C ALA A 58 -9.88 -25.91 -0.78
N TRP A 59 -8.68 -26.10 -1.33
CA TRP A 59 -8.12 -27.41 -1.55
C TRP A 59 -7.92 -28.17 -0.23
N ASP A 60 -7.24 -27.58 0.76
CA ASP A 60 -6.97 -28.22 2.05
C ASP A 60 -8.25 -28.55 2.83
N MET A 61 -9.29 -27.73 2.67
CA MET A 61 -10.59 -27.88 3.32
C MET A 61 -11.57 -28.78 2.56
N ASN A 62 -11.10 -29.52 1.54
CA ASN A 62 -11.88 -30.48 0.73
C ASN A 62 -13.04 -29.84 -0.06
N ALA A 63 -12.92 -28.56 -0.42
CA ALA A 63 -13.85 -27.87 -1.31
C ALA A 63 -13.43 -28.00 -2.78
N ARG A 64 -13.21 -29.24 -3.26
CA ARG A 64 -12.54 -29.56 -4.54
C ARG A 64 -13.49 -29.94 -5.70
N ARG A 65 -14.80 -29.99 -5.45
CA ARG A 65 -15.77 -30.54 -6.43
C ARG A 65 -16.00 -29.62 -7.62
N ILE A 66 -16.04 -28.31 -7.38
CA ILE A 66 -16.35 -27.30 -8.38
C ILE A 66 -15.77 -25.96 -7.95
N TRP A 67 -14.97 -25.33 -8.81
CA TRP A 67 -14.50 -23.96 -8.65
C TRP A 67 -15.03 -23.12 -9.80
N ILE A 68 -15.71 -22.01 -9.49
CA ILE A 68 -16.26 -21.07 -10.45
C ILE A 68 -15.78 -19.67 -10.05
N ALA A 69 -15.28 -18.90 -11.01
CA ALA A 69 -14.94 -17.50 -10.81
C ALA A 69 -15.93 -16.58 -11.56
N ASN A 70 -16.34 -15.50 -10.91
CA ASN A 70 -16.92 -14.34 -11.57
C ASN A 70 -15.78 -13.54 -12.22
N SER A 71 -15.71 -13.59 -13.56
CA SER A 71 -14.70 -12.90 -14.35
C SER A 71 -15.15 -11.54 -14.91
N GLY A 72 -16.30 -11.01 -14.46
CA GLY A 72 -16.86 -9.77 -14.98
C GLY A 72 -17.04 -9.83 -16.50
N ASP A 73 -16.51 -8.82 -17.19
CA ASP A 73 -16.53 -8.70 -18.65
C ASP A 73 -15.43 -9.52 -19.35
N ILE A 74 -14.74 -10.43 -18.63
CA ILE A 74 -13.59 -11.23 -19.09
C ILE A 74 -12.31 -10.38 -19.29
N LYS A 75 -12.40 -9.28 -20.05
CA LYS A 75 -11.29 -8.31 -20.19
C LYS A 75 -11.41 -7.24 -19.08
N PRO A 76 -10.29 -6.72 -18.53
CA PRO A 76 -8.89 -7.05 -18.80
C PRO A 76 -8.31 -7.99 -17.72
N ILE A 77 -8.99 -9.09 -17.41
CA ILE A 77 -8.60 -10.00 -16.31
C ILE A 77 -8.17 -11.38 -16.79
N GLU A 78 -7.62 -11.46 -18.00
CA GLU A 78 -7.22 -12.68 -18.69
C GLU A 78 -6.25 -13.51 -17.85
N TYR A 79 -5.17 -12.88 -17.35
CA TYR A 79 -4.19 -13.56 -16.50
C TYR A 79 -4.81 -14.10 -15.21
N LEU A 80 -5.62 -13.30 -14.50
CA LEU A 80 -6.25 -13.73 -13.25
C LEU A 80 -7.23 -14.90 -13.49
N THR A 81 -7.94 -14.87 -14.61
CA THR A 81 -8.85 -15.94 -15.03
C THR A 81 -8.07 -17.21 -15.36
N GLN A 82 -6.99 -17.11 -16.14
CA GLN A 82 -6.13 -18.25 -16.45
C GLN A 82 -5.51 -18.83 -15.18
N TYR A 83 -4.96 -17.99 -14.30
CA TYR A 83 -4.36 -18.43 -13.05
C TYR A 83 -5.35 -19.20 -12.17
N PHE A 84 -6.59 -18.70 -12.03
CA PHE A 84 -7.65 -19.41 -11.32
C PHE A 84 -7.98 -20.76 -11.95
N LEU A 85 -8.06 -20.84 -13.28
CA LEU A 85 -8.39 -22.07 -14.01
C LEU A 85 -7.26 -23.10 -13.96
N ASP A 86 -6.01 -22.65 -14.03
CA ASP A 86 -4.82 -23.51 -13.93
C ASP A 86 -4.75 -24.16 -12.54
N LEU A 87 -4.96 -23.38 -11.47
CA LEU A 87 -5.08 -23.90 -10.10
C LEU A 87 -6.22 -24.92 -9.94
N ALA A 88 -7.34 -24.72 -10.67
CA ALA A 88 -8.48 -25.64 -10.64
C ALA A 88 -8.21 -26.95 -11.41
N PHE A 89 -7.42 -26.86 -12.48
CA PHE A 89 -7.07 -27.99 -13.34
C PHE A 89 -5.99 -28.87 -12.71
N ASP A 90 -4.92 -28.25 -12.20
CA ASP A 90 -3.80 -28.93 -11.55
C ASP A 90 -3.46 -28.30 -10.19
N ALA A 91 -3.76 -29.04 -9.12
CA ALA A 91 -3.43 -28.61 -7.77
C ALA A 91 -1.91 -28.52 -7.53
N GLY A 92 -1.08 -29.14 -8.38
CA GLY A 92 0.37 -28.98 -8.36
C GLY A 92 0.83 -27.53 -8.52
N THR A 93 0.06 -26.72 -9.25
CA THR A 93 0.33 -25.28 -9.44
C THR A 93 0.26 -24.50 -8.12
N LEU A 94 -0.41 -25.01 -7.08
CA LEU A 94 -0.37 -24.39 -5.74
C LEU A 94 1.04 -24.40 -5.12
N HIS A 95 1.95 -25.26 -5.60
CA HIS A 95 3.34 -25.29 -5.15
C HIS A 95 4.23 -24.25 -5.82
N GLU A 96 3.76 -23.63 -6.90
CA GLU A 96 4.47 -22.56 -7.60
C GLU A 96 4.19 -21.20 -6.95
N THR A 97 5.13 -20.26 -7.11
CA THR A 97 4.88 -18.87 -6.72
C THR A 97 3.99 -18.20 -7.77
N PRO A 98 3.13 -17.23 -7.37
CA PRO A 98 2.37 -16.46 -8.36
C PRO A 98 3.27 -15.73 -9.37
N ARG A 99 4.50 -15.39 -8.98
CA ARG A 99 5.49 -14.78 -9.87
C ARG A 99 5.94 -15.72 -10.98
N ASP A 100 6.22 -16.97 -10.66
CA ASP A 100 6.71 -17.95 -11.63
C ASP A 100 5.63 -18.28 -12.67
N HIS A 101 4.38 -18.43 -12.21
CA HIS A 101 3.23 -18.61 -13.10
C HIS A 101 3.01 -17.40 -14.01
N LEU A 102 3.05 -16.18 -13.46
CA LEU A 102 2.96 -14.95 -14.24
C LEU A 102 4.08 -14.81 -15.26
N LYS A 103 5.32 -15.15 -14.87
CA LYS A 103 6.45 -15.18 -15.80
C LYS A 103 6.24 -16.20 -16.92
N ALA A 104 5.66 -17.37 -16.63
CA ALA A 104 5.32 -18.35 -17.66
C ALA A 104 4.27 -17.80 -18.63
N PHE A 105 3.21 -17.16 -18.12
CA PHE A 105 2.19 -16.49 -18.93
C PHE A 105 2.81 -15.40 -19.83
N MET A 106 3.70 -14.56 -19.30
CA MET A 106 4.40 -13.54 -20.08
C MET A 106 5.35 -14.14 -21.11
N THR A 107 6.01 -15.26 -20.79
CA THR A 107 6.88 -15.99 -21.72
C THR A 107 6.09 -16.56 -22.89
N GLU A 108 4.92 -17.14 -22.63
CA GLU A 108 4.02 -17.66 -23.67
C GLU A 108 3.51 -16.54 -24.58
N THR A 109 3.16 -15.39 -24.00
CA THR A 109 2.51 -14.27 -24.71
C THR A 109 3.51 -13.44 -25.52
N PHE A 110 4.65 -13.09 -24.92
CA PHE A 110 5.60 -12.10 -25.45
C PHE A 110 7.01 -12.66 -25.72
N GLY A 111 7.28 -13.92 -25.36
CA GLY A 111 8.61 -14.52 -25.43
C GLY A 111 9.43 -14.30 -24.16
N PRO A 112 10.60 -14.97 -24.04
CA PRO A 112 11.34 -15.07 -22.78
C PRO A 112 12.15 -13.81 -22.43
N GLU A 113 12.41 -12.91 -23.37
CA GLU A 113 13.37 -11.80 -23.23
C GLU A 113 13.05 -10.88 -22.04
N HIS A 114 11.81 -10.39 -21.95
CA HIS A 114 11.36 -9.49 -20.88
C HIS A 114 10.34 -10.14 -19.92
N ALA A 115 10.09 -11.45 -20.02
CA ALA A 115 9.02 -12.10 -19.26
C ALA A 115 9.18 -11.98 -17.73
N GLY A 116 10.42 -11.99 -17.24
CA GLY A 116 10.71 -11.78 -15.82
C GLY A 116 10.37 -10.36 -15.37
N GLU A 117 10.82 -9.35 -16.11
CA GLU A 117 10.56 -7.94 -15.83
C GLU A 117 9.06 -7.62 -15.89
N LEU A 118 8.33 -8.20 -16.86
CA LEU A 118 6.89 -8.04 -16.97
C LEU A 118 6.14 -8.67 -15.80
N ALA A 119 6.58 -9.82 -15.31
CA ALA A 119 6.02 -10.43 -14.11
C ALA A 119 6.24 -9.52 -12.88
N ASP A 120 7.42 -8.90 -12.75
CA ASP A 120 7.74 -7.98 -11.65
C ASP A 120 6.95 -6.67 -11.73
N ILE A 121 6.75 -6.13 -12.92
CA ILE A 121 5.89 -4.95 -13.16
C ILE A 121 4.46 -5.25 -12.72
N MET A 122 3.91 -6.38 -13.19
CA MET A 122 2.51 -6.72 -12.93
C MET A 122 2.27 -7.10 -11.46
N LEU A 123 3.22 -7.75 -10.79
CA LEU A 123 3.13 -7.97 -9.34
C LEU A 123 3.13 -6.66 -8.55
N ARG A 124 4.02 -5.71 -8.89
CA ARG A 124 4.01 -4.37 -8.25
C ARG A 124 2.70 -3.62 -8.52
N TYR A 125 2.10 -3.78 -9.69
CA TYR A 125 0.75 -3.28 -10.00
C TYR A 125 -0.30 -3.89 -9.06
N TYR A 126 -0.27 -5.22 -8.87
CA TYR A 126 -1.17 -5.90 -7.94
C TYR A 126 -0.94 -5.47 -6.48
N ASP A 127 0.31 -5.30 -6.04
CA ASP A 127 0.66 -4.83 -4.70
C ASP A 127 0.06 -3.44 -4.42
N LEU A 128 0.20 -2.51 -5.37
CA LEU A 128 -0.36 -1.15 -5.24
C LEU A 128 -1.89 -1.16 -5.22
N ALA A 129 -2.51 -2.05 -6.00
CA ALA A 129 -3.96 -2.22 -6.01
C ALA A 129 -4.50 -2.97 -4.78
N PHE A 130 -3.68 -3.82 -4.14
CA PHE A 130 -4.03 -4.58 -2.94
C PHE A 130 -4.21 -3.68 -1.72
N GLU A 131 -3.39 -2.64 -1.58
CA GLU A 131 -3.54 -1.61 -0.54
C GLU A 131 -4.85 -0.79 -0.72
N ARG A 132 -5.13 -0.39 -1.95
CA ARG A 132 -6.40 0.25 -2.32
C ARG A 132 -6.61 0.15 -3.82
N ARG A 133 -7.75 -0.42 -4.23
CA ARG A 133 -8.10 -0.54 -5.64
C ARG A 133 -8.26 0.86 -6.27
N PRO A 134 -7.90 1.06 -7.54
CA PRO A 134 -8.05 2.34 -8.23
C PRO A 134 -9.48 2.90 -8.11
N GLU A 135 -10.50 2.05 -8.26
CA GLU A 135 -11.91 2.43 -8.13
C GLU A 135 -12.26 2.95 -6.72
N PHE A 136 -11.52 2.56 -5.69
CA PHE A 136 -11.78 2.97 -4.30
C PHE A 136 -11.10 4.30 -3.96
N MET A 137 -10.28 4.86 -4.85
CA MET A 137 -9.46 6.05 -4.58
C MET A 137 -10.28 7.33 -4.34
N GLY A 138 -11.57 7.36 -4.69
CA GLY A 138 -12.48 8.45 -4.32
C GLY A 138 -12.93 8.42 -2.85
N PHE A 139 -12.58 7.35 -2.10
CA PHE A 139 -13.02 7.11 -0.72
C PHE A 139 -14.54 7.16 -0.51
N GLY A 140 -15.30 6.92 -1.59
CA GLY A 140 -16.76 6.83 -1.60
C GLY A 140 -17.28 5.39 -1.49
N GLN A 141 -18.60 5.23 -1.62
CA GLN A 141 -19.33 3.97 -1.56
C GLN A 141 -20.46 3.94 -2.59
N THR A 142 -21.01 2.75 -2.87
CA THR A 142 -22.03 2.52 -3.92
C THR A 142 -23.43 2.12 -3.40
N GLU A 143 -23.60 1.93 -2.08
CA GLU A 143 -24.90 1.71 -1.40
C GLU A 143 -25.35 3.03 -0.74
N TRP A 144 -26.06 3.83 -1.55
CA TRP A 144 -25.97 5.30 -1.66
C TRP A 144 -24.63 5.74 -2.23
N VAL A 145 -24.66 6.22 -3.47
CA VAL A 145 -23.50 6.80 -4.13
C VAL A 145 -23.10 8.05 -3.36
N THR A 146 -21.93 8.04 -2.74
CA THR A 146 -21.37 9.20 -2.03
C THR A 146 -20.41 9.96 -2.93
N GLN A 147 -20.28 11.26 -2.67
CA GLN A 147 -19.26 12.08 -3.33
C GLN A 147 -17.85 11.64 -2.93
N ASN A 148 -16.87 12.00 -3.75
CA ASN A 148 -15.47 11.82 -3.38
C ASN A 148 -15.14 12.69 -2.16
N ARG A 149 -14.19 12.22 -1.35
CA ARG A 149 -13.56 13.01 -0.27
C ARG A 149 -12.05 12.99 -0.42
N HIS A 150 -11.37 13.89 0.29
CA HIS A 150 -9.90 13.82 0.41
C HIS A 150 -9.46 12.44 0.88
N THR A 151 -8.42 11.96 0.22
CA THR A 151 -7.83 10.66 0.49
C THR A 151 -7.13 10.65 1.85
N ASP A 152 -7.10 9.48 2.47
CA ASP A 152 -6.35 9.31 3.72
C ASP A 152 -4.81 9.32 3.49
N PHE A 153 -4.37 9.23 2.23
CA PHE A 153 -2.96 9.32 1.81
C PHE A 153 -2.31 10.71 2.00
N VAL A 154 -3.11 11.77 2.21
CA VAL A 154 -2.59 13.12 2.46
C VAL A 154 -2.64 13.53 3.94
N GLN A 155 -3.03 12.63 4.84
CA GLN A 155 -3.09 12.90 6.29
C GLN A 155 -1.72 13.12 6.94
N SER A 156 -0.65 12.58 6.34
CA SER A 156 0.75 12.74 6.74
C SER A 156 1.51 13.72 5.83
N ASP A 157 0.99 14.95 5.72
CA ASP A 157 1.62 16.06 4.98
C ASP A 157 1.86 15.78 3.48
N GLY A 158 1.20 14.75 2.93
CA GLY A 158 1.21 14.38 1.52
C GLY A 158 2.34 13.46 1.07
N GLU A 159 3.27 13.06 1.95
CA GLU A 159 4.41 12.22 1.55
C GLU A 159 4.01 10.81 1.13
N GLU A 160 3.02 10.24 1.78
CA GLU A 160 2.51 8.93 1.42
C GLU A 160 1.87 8.95 0.02
N ALA A 161 1.09 9.98 -0.29
CA ALA A 161 0.56 10.22 -1.63
C ALA A 161 1.67 10.38 -2.69
N GLN A 162 2.74 11.13 -2.38
CA GLN A 162 3.89 11.30 -3.27
C GLN A 162 4.61 9.95 -3.53
N LYS A 163 4.86 9.16 -2.48
CA LYS A 163 5.47 7.83 -2.60
C LYS A 163 4.62 6.90 -3.47
N ARG A 164 3.29 6.92 -3.30
CA ARG A 164 2.36 6.13 -4.11
C ARG A 164 2.36 6.56 -5.59
N ILE A 165 2.36 7.87 -5.87
CA ILE A 165 2.47 8.39 -7.24
C ILE A 165 3.80 7.93 -7.87
N ALA A 166 4.92 8.08 -7.15
CA ALA A 166 6.24 7.68 -7.63
C ALA A 166 6.32 6.17 -7.93
N ALA A 167 5.72 5.33 -7.09
CA ALA A 167 5.66 3.89 -7.32
C ALA A 167 4.89 3.53 -8.61
N TYR A 168 3.75 4.17 -8.86
CA TYR A 168 2.99 4.00 -10.10
C TYR A 168 3.75 4.54 -11.33
N GLN A 169 4.45 5.66 -11.19
CA GLN A 169 5.28 6.21 -12.26
C GLN A 169 6.44 5.29 -12.64
N ALA A 170 7.09 4.68 -11.64
CA ALA A 170 8.18 3.71 -11.87
C ALA A 170 7.70 2.51 -12.69
N ILE A 171 6.61 1.85 -12.28
CA ILE A 171 6.10 0.70 -13.03
C ILE A 171 5.56 1.07 -14.43
N THR A 172 5.07 2.30 -14.59
CA THR A 172 4.65 2.82 -15.90
C THR A 172 5.85 3.03 -16.82
N ALA A 173 6.92 3.65 -16.32
CA ALA A 173 8.15 3.87 -17.08
C ALA A 173 8.80 2.54 -17.49
N ASP A 174 8.86 1.57 -16.56
CA ASP A 174 9.38 0.22 -16.84
C ASP A 174 8.54 -0.46 -17.95
N ALA A 175 7.21 -0.40 -17.86
CA ALA A 175 6.31 -0.97 -18.87
C ALA A 175 6.44 -0.29 -20.24
N GLU A 176 6.59 1.03 -20.29
CA GLU A 176 6.78 1.80 -21.52
C GLU A 176 8.13 1.51 -22.20
N ALA A 177 9.19 1.33 -21.41
CA ALA A 177 10.51 0.96 -21.92
C ALA A 177 10.48 -0.41 -22.61
N ILE A 178 9.74 -1.37 -22.05
CA ILE A 178 9.53 -2.68 -22.69
C ILE A 178 8.60 -2.53 -23.91
N ALA A 179 7.53 -1.75 -23.81
CA ALA A 179 6.59 -1.51 -24.92
C ALA A 179 7.29 -1.05 -26.21
N ALA A 180 8.33 -0.22 -26.08
CA ALA A 180 9.13 0.29 -27.20
C ALA A 180 9.91 -0.83 -27.94
N GLN A 181 10.17 -1.94 -27.27
CA GLN A 181 10.93 -3.08 -27.78
C GLN A 181 10.03 -4.23 -28.29
N VAL A 182 8.71 -4.16 -28.02
CA VAL A 182 7.76 -5.20 -28.42
C VAL A 182 7.60 -5.27 -29.96
N PRO A 183 7.72 -6.47 -30.56
CA PRO A 183 7.49 -6.69 -31.98
C PRO A 183 6.12 -6.19 -32.45
N ALA A 184 6.05 -5.70 -33.69
CA ALA A 184 4.84 -5.03 -34.21
C ALA A 184 3.57 -5.89 -34.12
N ASP A 185 3.69 -7.21 -34.31
CA ASP A 185 2.61 -8.20 -34.24
C ASP A 185 2.18 -8.58 -32.81
N ARG A 186 2.77 -7.95 -31.80
CA ARG A 186 2.46 -8.14 -30.38
C ARG A 186 2.11 -6.85 -29.64
N ARG A 187 2.15 -5.69 -30.31
CA ARG A 187 1.90 -4.39 -29.68
C ARG A 187 0.48 -4.24 -29.14
N ASP A 188 -0.52 -4.70 -29.89
CA ASP A 188 -1.92 -4.63 -29.46
C ASP A 188 -2.15 -5.51 -28.22
N ALA A 189 -1.59 -6.73 -28.22
CA ALA A 189 -1.62 -7.64 -27.07
C ALA A 189 -0.88 -7.04 -25.85
N PHE A 190 0.27 -6.40 -26.05
CA PHE A 190 1.01 -5.75 -24.98
C PHE A 190 0.23 -4.57 -24.39
N PHE A 191 -0.40 -3.76 -25.27
CA PHE A 191 -1.21 -2.64 -24.84
C PHE A 191 -2.37 -3.11 -23.97
N GLU A 192 -3.11 -4.13 -24.40
CA GLU A 192 -4.30 -4.57 -23.66
C GLU A 192 -3.99 -5.35 -22.37
N LEU A 193 -2.93 -6.17 -22.36
CA LEU A 193 -2.62 -7.08 -21.24
C LEU A 193 -1.71 -6.45 -20.17
N VAL A 194 -0.90 -5.44 -20.53
CA VAL A 194 0.11 -4.85 -19.63
C VAL A 194 -0.01 -3.34 -19.57
N LEU A 195 0.14 -2.64 -20.71
CA LEU A 195 0.34 -1.19 -20.65
C LEU A 195 -0.92 -0.44 -20.22
N TYR A 196 -2.09 -0.83 -20.72
CA TYR A 196 -3.36 -0.23 -20.35
C TYR A 196 -3.66 -0.36 -18.85
N PRO A 197 -3.69 -1.56 -18.21
CA PRO A 197 -4.00 -1.65 -16.78
C PRO A 197 -2.98 -0.88 -15.91
N VAL A 198 -1.69 -0.90 -16.27
CA VAL A 198 -0.65 -0.15 -15.54
C VAL A 198 -0.88 1.36 -15.65
N ARG A 199 -1.00 1.90 -16.87
CA ARG A 199 -1.23 3.33 -17.10
C ARG A 199 -2.58 3.81 -16.55
N ALA A 200 -3.62 2.99 -16.66
CA ALA A 200 -4.95 3.31 -16.16
C ALA A 200 -4.97 3.45 -14.63
N ALA A 201 -4.38 2.49 -13.91
CA ALA A 201 -4.27 2.58 -12.47
C ALA A 201 -3.38 3.76 -12.04
N ALA A 202 -2.24 3.96 -12.72
CA ALA A 202 -1.34 5.09 -12.46
C ALA A 202 -2.02 6.45 -12.71
N GLY A 203 -2.75 6.59 -13.80
CA GLY A 203 -3.46 7.80 -14.20
C GLY A 203 -4.56 8.17 -13.23
N LEU A 204 -5.38 7.20 -12.78
CA LEU A 204 -6.46 7.46 -11.82
C LEU A 204 -5.90 7.87 -10.44
N ASN A 205 -4.86 7.16 -9.96
CA ASN A 205 -4.18 7.53 -8.71
C ASN A 205 -3.53 8.91 -8.83
N THR A 206 -2.81 9.20 -9.92
CA THR A 206 -2.15 10.50 -10.15
C THR A 206 -3.17 11.63 -10.20
N ARG A 207 -4.29 11.45 -10.91
CA ARG A 207 -5.35 12.45 -10.99
C ARG A 207 -5.88 12.82 -9.61
N ILE A 208 -6.24 11.83 -8.81
CA ILE A 208 -6.87 12.04 -7.49
C ILE A 208 -5.84 12.60 -6.50
N LEU A 209 -4.70 11.92 -6.34
CA LEU A 209 -3.70 12.28 -5.34
C LEU A 209 -3.07 13.65 -5.64
N LYS A 210 -2.85 14.00 -6.92
CA LYS A 210 -2.32 15.34 -7.23
C LYS A 210 -3.33 16.45 -6.99
N LEU A 211 -4.64 16.20 -7.11
CA LEU A 211 -5.64 17.21 -6.72
C LEU A 211 -5.68 17.41 -5.21
N ASP A 212 -5.61 16.33 -4.42
CA ASP A 212 -5.52 16.43 -2.96
C ASP A 212 -4.23 17.13 -2.52
N LEU A 213 -3.10 16.81 -3.15
CA LEU A 213 -1.83 17.50 -2.90
C LEU A 213 -1.87 18.97 -3.32
N ALA A 214 -2.53 19.31 -4.43
CA ALA A 214 -2.70 20.69 -4.86
C ALA A 214 -3.47 21.51 -3.82
N ASP A 215 -4.54 20.96 -3.25
CA ASP A 215 -5.31 21.62 -2.18
C ASP A 215 -4.47 21.79 -0.89
N LEU A 216 -3.78 20.72 -0.46
CA LEU A 216 -2.85 20.77 0.67
C LEU A 216 -1.78 21.86 0.49
N TYR A 217 -1.14 21.90 -0.68
CA TYR A 217 -0.05 22.83 -0.98
C TYR A 217 -0.55 24.26 -1.22
N ALA A 218 -1.78 24.43 -1.71
CA ALA A 218 -2.43 25.73 -1.76
C ALA A 218 -2.71 26.29 -0.35
N GLY A 219 -3.12 25.44 0.60
CA GLY A 219 -3.23 25.80 2.01
C GLY A 219 -1.91 26.28 2.62
N GLN A 220 -0.79 25.75 2.12
CA GLN A 220 0.57 26.16 2.46
C GLN A 220 1.10 27.33 1.61
N GLN A 221 0.26 27.86 0.71
CA GLN A 221 0.56 28.96 -0.22
C GLN A 221 1.75 28.69 -1.16
N ARG A 222 2.00 27.42 -1.51
CA ARG A 222 3.08 27.07 -2.44
C ARG A 222 2.73 27.48 -3.87
N ALA A 223 3.69 28.04 -4.59
CA ALA A 223 3.54 28.32 -6.02
C ALA A 223 3.35 27.05 -6.86
N SER A 224 3.81 25.89 -6.35
CA SER A 224 3.70 24.59 -7.01
C SER A 224 2.27 24.06 -7.13
N ALA A 225 1.31 24.55 -6.33
CA ALA A 225 -0.06 24.01 -6.25
C ALA A 225 -0.74 23.88 -7.62
N ASN A 226 -0.65 24.91 -8.48
CA ASN A 226 -1.26 24.88 -9.82
C ASN A 226 -0.57 23.87 -10.75
N ALA A 227 0.73 23.59 -10.58
CA ALA A 227 1.42 22.57 -11.37
C ALA A 227 0.95 21.15 -11.04
N TYR A 228 0.53 20.90 -9.78
CA TYR A 228 -0.11 19.64 -9.41
C TYR A 228 -1.49 19.47 -10.09
N VAL A 229 -2.27 20.55 -10.23
CA VAL A 229 -3.54 20.53 -10.99
C VAL A 229 -3.30 20.20 -12.46
N GLU A 230 -2.34 20.87 -13.11
CA GLU A 230 -2.03 20.59 -14.52
C GLU A 230 -1.56 19.14 -14.73
N ALA A 231 -0.78 18.60 -13.80
CA ALA A 231 -0.38 17.20 -13.84
C ALA A 231 -1.57 16.23 -13.60
N ALA A 232 -2.53 16.59 -12.74
CA ALA A 232 -3.76 15.82 -12.56
C ALA A 232 -4.64 15.82 -13.82
N LYS A 233 -4.74 16.97 -14.50
CA LYS A 233 -5.44 17.13 -15.77
C LYS A 233 -4.78 16.31 -16.89
N ALA A 234 -3.45 16.37 -17.02
CA ALA A 234 -2.71 15.56 -17.97
C ALA A 234 -2.91 14.04 -17.73
N ALA A 235 -3.01 13.62 -16.47
CA ALA A 235 -3.34 12.24 -16.12
C ALA A 235 -4.76 11.85 -16.57
N HIS A 236 -5.74 12.74 -16.40
CA HIS A 236 -7.11 12.52 -16.91
C HIS A 236 -7.15 12.41 -18.45
N ASP A 237 -6.48 13.32 -19.15
CA ASP A 237 -6.38 13.28 -20.62
C ASP A 237 -5.68 11.99 -21.10
N GLY A 238 -4.71 11.49 -20.33
CA GLY A 238 -4.08 10.18 -20.50
C GLY A 238 -5.09 9.03 -20.44
N LEU A 239 -5.90 8.99 -19.38
CA LEU A 239 -6.95 7.97 -19.23
C LEU A 239 -7.92 7.95 -20.41
N VAL A 240 -8.42 9.12 -20.81
CA VAL A 240 -9.36 9.25 -21.94
C VAL A 240 -8.74 8.74 -23.24
N ARG A 241 -7.47 9.09 -23.52
CA ARG A 241 -6.74 8.62 -24.71
C ARG A 241 -6.46 7.12 -24.67
N ASP A 242 -6.01 6.58 -23.54
CA ASP A 242 -5.68 5.16 -23.44
C ASP A 242 -6.93 4.29 -23.57
N THR A 243 -8.07 4.71 -22.99
CA THR A 243 -9.36 4.01 -23.19
C THR A 243 -9.84 4.09 -24.63
N ALA A 244 -9.71 5.24 -25.30
CA ALA A 244 -10.03 5.34 -26.73
C ALA A 244 -9.12 4.44 -27.58
N THR A 245 -7.82 4.40 -27.26
CA THR A 245 -6.83 3.54 -27.93
C THR A 245 -7.17 2.06 -27.77
N PHE A 246 -7.50 1.63 -26.54
CA PHE A 246 -7.90 0.24 -26.26
C PHE A 246 -9.08 -0.19 -27.14
N ASN A 247 -10.11 0.65 -27.19
CA ASN A 247 -11.33 0.36 -27.96
C ASN A 247 -11.11 0.43 -29.48
N ALA A 248 -9.99 0.98 -29.96
CA ALA A 248 -9.63 1.06 -31.37
C ALA A 248 -8.70 -0.06 -31.84
N LEU A 249 -8.08 -0.82 -30.92
CA LEU A 249 -7.18 -1.94 -31.24
C LEU A 249 -7.80 -2.91 -32.23
N GLU A 250 -6.97 -3.50 -33.10
CA GLU A 250 -7.39 -4.50 -34.08
C GLU A 250 -8.64 -4.11 -34.89
N ASN A 251 -8.68 -2.85 -35.38
CA ASN A 251 -9.83 -2.27 -36.10
C ASN A 251 -11.13 -2.25 -35.29
N GLY A 252 -11.04 -1.96 -33.98
CA GLY A 252 -12.20 -1.88 -33.09
C GLY A 252 -12.69 -3.23 -32.59
N LYS A 253 -11.86 -4.27 -32.62
CA LYS A 253 -12.21 -5.63 -32.15
C LYS A 253 -12.79 -5.63 -30.73
N TRP A 254 -12.30 -4.72 -29.88
CA TRP A 254 -12.69 -4.60 -28.46
C TRP A 254 -13.54 -3.37 -28.17
N GLN A 255 -14.15 -2.77 -29.18
CA GLN A 255 -14.98 -1.59 -29.00
C GLN A 255 -16.13 -1.87 -28.00
N GLY A 256 -16.18 -1.09 -26.93
CA GLY A 256 -17.17 -1.22 -25.86
C GLY A 256 -16.80 -2.19 -24.75
N MET A 257 -15.71 -2.97 -24.89
CA MET A 257 -15.21 -3.83 -23.82
C MET A 257 -14.53 -3.03 -22.71
N MET A 258 -14.01 -1.84 -23.01
CA MET A 258 -13.26 -1.05 -22.05
C MET A 258 -13.91 0.31 -21.80
N ASP A 259 -14.33 0.55 -20.57
CA ASP A 259 -14.91 1.82 -20.10
C ASP A 259 -14.16 2.27 -18.85
N MET A 260 -13.56 3.45 -18.89
CA MET A 260 -12.86 4.04 -17.72
C MET A 260 -13.81 4.58 -16.65
N GLN A 261 -15.13 4.49 -16.83
CA GLN A 261 -16.11 4.94 -15.85
C GLN A 261 -17.24 3.92 -15.70
N PRO A 262 -16.94 2.67 -15.29
CA PRO A 262 -17.99 1.68 -15.06
C PRO A 262 -18.97 2.22 -14.00
N ARG A 263 -20.27 2.05 -14.28
CA ARG A 263 -21.38 2.56 -13.45
C ARG A 263 -21.40 4.09 -13.23
N ARG A 264 -20.52 4.86 -13.89
CA ARG A 264 -20.43 6.33 -13.80
C ARG A 264 -20.37 6.83 -12.35
N LEU A 265 -19.52 6.21 -11.53
CA LEU A 265 -19.33 6.60 -10.13
C LEU A 265 -18.50 7.90 -10.02
N PRO A 266 -18.69 8.72 -8.97
CA PRO A 266 -17.98 10.00 -8.79
C PRO A 266 -16.46 9.90 -8.84
N VAL A 267 -15.86 8.77 -8.47
CA VAL A 267 -14.41 8.53 -8.57
C VAL A 267 -13.90 8.65 -10.01
N PHE A 268 -14.76 8.46 -11.01
CA PHE A 268 -14.41 8.47 -12.42
C PHE A 268 -14.72 9.80 -13.12
N ASP A 269 -15.69 10.57 -12.62
CA ASP A 269 -16.11 11.85 -13.17
C ASP A 269 -14.91 12.76 -13.43
N GLU A 270 -14.98 13.57 -14.49
CA GLU A 270 -14.00 14.64 -14.68
C GLU A 270 -14.14 15.64 -13.53
N PRO A 271 -13.10 15.84 -12.71
CA PRO A 271 -13.18 16.75 -11.58
C PRO A 271 -13.14 18.20 -12.06
N VAL A 272 -13.49 19.12 -11.16
CA VAL A 272 -13.15 20.53 -11.36
C VAL A 272 -11.64 20.69 -11.27
N TRP A 273 -11.07 21.50 -12.16
CA TRP A 273 -9.66 21.88 -12.16
C TRP A 273 -9.50 23.21 -11.42
N PRO A 274 -9.20 23.21 -10.11
CA PRO A 274 -9.07 24.44 -9.34
C PRO A 274 -7.84 25.26 -9.79
N HIS A 275 -7.87 26.55 -9.51
CA HIS A 275 -6.74 27.42 -9.76
C HIS A 275 -6.61 28.43 -8.62
N TRP A 276 -5.43 28.50 -8.02
CA TRP A 276 -5.12 29.43 -6.94
C TRP A 276 -4.34 30.62 -7.45
N SER A 277 -4.70 31.82 -6.98
CA SER A 277 -3.93 33.04 -7.24
C SER A 277 -2.58 32.98 -6.54
N GLU A 278 -1.58 33.64 -7.11
CA GLU A 278 -0.26 33.78 -6.51
C GLU A 278 -0.31 34.31 -5.06
N SER A 279 0.60 33.82 -4.21
CA SER A 279 0.67 34.23 -2.82
C SER A 279 1.07 35.70 -2.67
N LYS A 280 0.49 36.36 -1.67
CA LYS A 280 0.96 37.68 -1.21
C LYS A 280 2.26 37.57 -0.43
N LYS A 281 2.59 36.41 0.14
CA LYS A 281 3.89 36.14 0.77
C LYS A 281 4.95 36.00 -0.32
N ASP A 282 6.18 36.38 -0.02
CA ASP A 282 7.33 36.30 -0.92
C ASP A 282 8.42 35.43 -0.28
N GLY A 283 9.44 35.08 -1.05
CA GLY A 283 10.53 34.21 -0.62
C GLY A 283 10.20 32.71 -0.63
N CYS A 284 11.02 31.93 0.08
CA CYS A 284 10.92 30.48 0.20
C CYS A 284 10.47 30.05 1.59
N ASP A 285 10.09 28.78 1.70
CA ASP A 285 10.03 28.05 2.96
C ASP A 285 10.39 26.58 2.78
N THR A 286 10.53 25.89 3.91
CA THR A 286 10.69 24.44 3.96
C THR A 286 9.41 23.77 4.45
N ALA A 287 9.09 22.63 3.85
CA ALA A 287 8.16 21.66 4.38
C ALA A 287 8.95 20.43 4.79
N LEU A 288 8.95 20.17 6.09
CA LEU A 288 9.53 18.98 6.68
C LEU A 288 8.41 17.98 6.92
N PHE A 289 8.76 16.70 6.92
CA PHE A 289 7.80 15.63 7.09
C PHE A 289 8.28 14.71 8.22
N GLY A 290 7.38 14.37 9.12
CA GLY A 290 7.69 13.55 10.29
C GLY A 290 7.36 14.26 11.60
N GLN A 291 7.88 13.71 12.70
CA GLN A 291 7.58 14.24 14.03
C GLN A 291 8.08 15.67 14.24
N TRP A 292 7.41 16.32 15.19
CA TRP A 292 7.84 17.58 15.76
C TRP A 292 8.00 17.46 17.29
N PHE A 293 9.19 17.76 17.80
CA PHE A 293 9.43 18.06 19.22
C PHE A 293 9.26 19.56 19.47
N ASN A 294 8.66 19.95 20.62
CA ASN A 294 8.52 21.33 21.12
C ASN A 294 8.13 22.38 20.06
N ASP A 295 6.84 22.58 19.83
CA ASP A 295 6.28 23.69 19.04
C ASP A 295 6.55 23.66 17.51
N HIS A 296 6.57 22.46 16.92
CA HIS A 296 6.33 22.19 15.48
C HIS A 296 7.49 22.29 14.46
N ASN A 297 8.79 22.12 14.79
CA ASN A 297 9.83 22.22 13.72
C ASN A 297 11.11 21.33 13.77
N THR A 298 11.16 20.25 14.56
CA THR A 298 12.39 19.42 14.72
C THR A 298 12.27 17.96 14.26
N LEU A 299 13.04 17.56 13.25
CA LEU A 299 13.09 16.18 12.73
C LEU A 299 13.94 15.24 13.60
N PRO A 300 13.42 14.05 13.99
CA PRO A 300 14.20 13.10 14.79
C PRO A 300 15.02 12.11 13.96
N PHE A 301 16.19 11.80 14.50
CA PHE A 301 17.12 10.74 14.06
C PHE A 301 17.56 9.94 15.28
N VAL A 302 17.99 8.68 15.13
CA VAL A 302 18.41 7.81 16.23
C VAL A 302 19.91 7.58 16.17
N GLN A 303 20.62 7.92 17.25
CA GLN A 303 22.07 7.71 17.34
C GLN A 303 22.44 6.25 17.01
N GLY A 304 23.48 6.06 16.21
CA GLY A 304 23.96 4.74 15.80
C GLY A 304 23.21 4.12 14.62
N GLN A 305 22.22 4.83 14.05
CA GLN A 305 21.49 4.39 12.87
C GLN A 305 21.65 5.39 11.73
N ALA A 306 22.05 4.89 10.55
CA ALA A 306 22.02 5.70 9.35
C ALA A 306 20.57 5.80 8.86
N GLU A 307 20.09 7.02 8.65
CA GLU A 307 18.68 7.29 8.36
C GLU A 307 18.54 8.44 7.38
N THR A 308 17.39 8.48 6.70
CA THR A 308 17.04 9.60 5.84
C THR A 308 15.68 10.20 6.17
N ARG A 309 15.52 11.49 5.92
CA ARG A 309 14.24 12.20 6.05
C ARG A 309 14.01 13.11 4.84
N PRO A 310 12.79 13.11 4.26
CA PRO A 310 12.48 14.01 3.18
C PRO A 310 12.35 15.46 3.69
N LEU A 311 12.73 16.40 2.84
CA LEU A 311 12.61 17.84 3.02
C LEU A 311 12.19 18.42 1.69
N THR A 312 11.18 19.28 1.66
CA THR A 312 10.81 20.02 0.45
C THR A 312 11.09 21.49 0.64
N LEU A 313 11.89 22.09 -0.23
CA LEU A 313 12.05 23.55 -0.33
C LEU A 313 11.09 24.06 -1.41
N PHE A 314 10.34 25.11 -1.12
CA PHE A 314 9.37 25.66 -2.07
C PHE A 314 9.32 27.19 -2.02
N SER A 315 8.87 27.81 -3.12
CA SER A 315 8.59 29.24 -3.18
C SER A 315 7.11 29.53 -2.95
N TYR A 316 6.83 30.69 -2.33
CA TYR A 316 5.48 31.24 -2.24
C TYR A 316 4.98 31.82 -3.56
N ARG A 317 5.88 32.19 -4.48
CA ARG A 317 5.55 32.88 -5.74
C ARG A 317 6.17 32.19 -6.95
N GLY A 318 5.63 32.48 -8.13
CA GLY A 318 6.15 31.97 -9.40
C GLY A 318 7.41 32.71 -9.88
N THR A 319 8.23 33.20 -8.96
CA THR A 319 9.48 33.89 -9.24
C THR A 319 10.66 32.97 -8.98
N GLY A 320 11.65 32.98 -9.87
CA GLY A 320 12.86 32.16 -9.73
C GLY A 320 13.64 32.56 -8.47
N GLN A 321 14.02 31.59 -7.64
CA GLN A 321 14.76 31.85 -6.40
C GLN A 321 15.95 30.90 -6.27
N ASN A 322 17.14 31.46 -6.03
CA ASN A 322 18.34 30.65 -5.83
C ASN A 322 18.41 30.21 -4.37
N TRP A 323 18.81 28.97 -4.17
CA TRP A 323 19.01 28.44 -2.83
C TRP A 323 20.34 27.69 -2.71
N LYS A 324 20.86 27.66 -1.49
CA LYS A 324 22.05 26.87 -1.13
C LYS A 324 21.99 26.45 0.33
N LEU A 325 22.77 25.43 0.65
CA LEU A 325 23.13 25.12 2.02
C LEU A 325 24.03 26.25 2.55
N GLY A 326 23.55 26.96 3.57
CA GLY A 326 24.33 27.92 4.33
C GLY A 326 25.22 27.17 5.33
N GLN A 327 24.70 26.96 6.54
CA GLN A 327 25.40 26.22 7.59
C GLN A 327 24.93 24.76 7.64
N GLY A 328 25.85 23.81 7.44
CA GLY A 328 25.58 22.38 7.67
C GLY A 328 25.62 22.00 9.17
N ALA A 329 25.25 20.76 9.47
CA ALA A 329 25.39 20.17 10.80
C ALA A 329 26.31 18.93 10.74
N PRO A 330 27.17 18.68 11.74
CA PRO A 330 27.97 17.46 11.82
C PRO A 330 27.09 16.21 11.71
N GLY A 331 27.57 15.17 11.03
CA GLY A 331 26.83 13.91 10.82
C GLY A 331 25.67 13.97 9.81
N PHE A 332 25.34 15.15 9.28
CA PHE A 332 24.24 15.35 8.33
C PHE A 332 24.71 15.76 6.94
N ALA A 333 24.04 15.25 5.91
CA ALA A 333 24.23 15.64 4.52
C ALA A 333 22.88 15.92 3.84
N LEU A 334 22.89 16.76 2.80
CA LEU A 334 21.75 16.95 1.91
C LEU A 334 22.02 16.30 0.56
N SER A 335 20.98 15.73 -0.05
CA SER A 335 21.06 15.17 -1.41
C SER A 335 21.53 16.19 -2.45
N GLN A 336 21.25 17.47 -2.24
CA GLN A 336 21.78 18.60 -3.00
C GLN A 336 22.09 19.76 -2.07
N THR A 337 23.16 20.49 -2.36
CA THR A 337 23.63 21.62 -1.52
C THR A 337 23.37 22.98 -2.14
N SER A 338 22.84 23.05 -3.37
CA SER A 338 22.38 24.28 -4.01
C SER A 338 21.50 23.96 -5.22
N GLY A 339 20.71 24.94 -5.64
CA GLY A 339 19.85 24.85 -6.81
C GLY A 339 19.05 26.12 -7.03
N GLU A 340 18.08 26.03 -7.93
CA GLU A 340 17.16 27.11 -8.25
C GLU A 340 15.73 26.56 -8.18
N LEU A 341 14.82 27.30 -7.55
CA LEU A 341 13.39 27.08 -7.64
C LEU A 341 12.89 27.84 -8.86
N ASP A 342 12.49 27.13 -9.91
CA ASP A 342 12.10 27.73 -11.19
C ASP A 342 10.88 27.03 -11.80
N ALA A 343 10.44 27.48 -12.97
CA ALA A 343 9.30 26.88 -13.65
C ALA A 343 9.51 25.39 -14.02
N LYS A 344 10.74 24.88 -14.11
CA LYS A 344 11.04 23.49 -14.50
C LYS A 344 10.77 22.51 -13.37
N ASN A 345 11.00 22.93 -12.12
CA ASN A 345 10.68 22.15 -10.93
C ASN A 345 9.40 22.65 -10.23
N ALA A 346 8.59 23.47 -10.93
CA ALA A 346 7.38 24.08 -10.39
C ALA A 346 7.63 24.87 -9.10
N TYR A 347 8.80 25.49 -8.99
CA TYR A 347 9.25 26.28 -7.84
C TYR A 347 9.31 25.46 -6.54
N GLU A 348 9.56 24.15 -6.66
CA GLU A 348 9.66 23.20 -5.56
C GLU A 348 10.85 22.26 -5.79
N GLN A 349 11.64 22.03 -4.76
CA GLN A 349 12.77 21.11 -4.78
C GLN A 349 12.62 20.12 -3.63
N ARG A 350 12.46 18.84 -3.98
CA ARG A 350 12.50 17.74 -3.01
C ARG A 350 13.96 17.36 -2.74
N LEU A 351 14.30 17.31 -1.46
CA LEU A 351 15.61 17.04 -0.91
C LEU A 351 15.52 15.89 0.11
N THR A 352 16.66 15.28 0.38
CA THR A 352 16.80 14.26 1.43
C THR A 352 17.87 14.72 2.41
N ILE A 353 17.53 14.74 3.70
CA ILE A 353 18.49 14.89 4.79
C ILE A 353 18.95 13.49 5.19
N SER A 354 20.24 13.21 5.10
CA SER A 354 20.85 11.95 5.51
C SER A 354 21.65 12.13 6.80
N TYR A 355 21.44 11.24 7.76
CA TYR A 355 22.24 11.12 8.98
C TYR A 355 23.12 9.88 8.91
N ASP A 356 24.39 10.00 9.28
CA ASP A 356 25.37 8.91 9.16
C ASP A 356 25.45 7.96 10.38
N GLY A 357 24.67 8.24 11.44
CA GLY A 357 24.65 7.43 12.66
C GLY A 357 25.74 7.75 13.70
N ARG A 358 26.69 8.65 13.42
CA ARG A 358 27.92 8.78 14.23
C ARG A 358 27.86 9.83 15.33
N GLU A 359 27.14 10.92 15.09
CA GLU A 359 27.06 12.02 16.05
C GLU A 359 26.29 11.64 17.31
N SER A 360 26.65 12.25 18.43
CA SER A 360 26.00 12.02 19.73
C SER A 360 24.60 12.60 19.79
N SER A 361 23.74 12.05 20.65
CA SER A 361 22.41 12.61 20.92
C SER A 361 22.45 14.10 21.27
N GLY A 362 21.57 14.90 20.69
CA GLY A 362 21.56 16.35 20.87
C GLY A 362 20.74 17.09 19.82
N ASP A 363 20.66 18.40 19.98
CA ASP A 363 20.01 19.31 19.04
C ASP A 363 21.02 19.86 18.04
N HIS A 364 20.67 19.82 16.76
CA HIS A 364 21.45 20.38 15.67
C HIS A 364 20.57 21.24 14.76
N THR A 365 21.20 22.07 13.94
CA THR A 365 20.49 22.92 12.98
C THR A 365 21.27 22.95 11.68
N LEU A 366 20.59 22.60 10.59
CA LEU A 366 21.04 22.92 9.24
C LEU A 366 20.36 24.23 8.82
N THR A 367 21.05 25.07 8.08
CA THR A 367 20.50 26.33 7.59
C THR A 367 20.54 26.33 6.08
N LEU A 368 19.36 26.36 5.45
CA LEU A 368 19.24 26.67 4.04
C LEU A 368 19.18 28.20 3.88
N GLU A 369 19.78 28.71 2.81
CA GLU A 369 19.63 30.10 2.38
C GLU A 369 18.85 30.10 1.07
N CYS A 370 17.76 30.87 1.00
CA CYS A 370 17.03 31.11 -0.24
C CYS A 370 16.89 32.63 -0.46
N ASP A 371 17.47 33.15 -1.55
CA ASP A 371 17.53 34.58 -1.88
C ASP A 371 17.91 35.50 -0.69
N GLY A 372 18.84 35.03 0.14
CA GLY A 372 19.34 35.74 1.33
C GLY A 372 18.49 35.60 2.59
N GLN A 373 17.32 34.93 2.52
CA GLN A 373 16.56 34.50 3.68
C GLN A 373 17.16 33.22 4.28
N SER A 374 17.36 33.21 5.59
CA SER A 374 17.81 32.04 6.34
C SER A 374 16.60 31.18 6.75
N LEU A 375 16.67 29.89 6.43
CA LEU A 375 15.65 28.86 6.69
C LEU A 375 16.27 27.77 7.57
N PRO A 376 16.09 27.86 8.90
CA PRO A 376 16.61 26.84 9.81
C PRO A 376 15.80 25.56 9.70
N VAL A 377 16.50 24.44 9.58
CA VAL A 377 15.98 23.07 9.67
C VAL A 377 16.52 22.47 10.96
N TYR A 378 15.65 22.32 11.95
CA TYR A 378 16.03 21.76 13.23
C TYR A 378 15.98 20.23 13.15
N VAL A 379 17.04 19.59 13.65
CA VAL A 379 17.12 18.14 13.75
C VAL A 379 17.55 17.76 15.16
N ARG A 380 17.05 16.64 15.66
CA ARG A 380 17.40 16.10 16.97
C ARG A 380 17.85 14.66 16.84
N ILE A 381 19.02 14.37 17.36
CA ILE A 381 19.53 13.00 17.51
C ILE A 381 19.06 12.48 18.86
N LEU A 382 18.21 11.47 18.84
CA LEU A 382 17.72 10.74 20.00
C LEU A 382 18.79 9.74 20.48
N PRO A 383 18.76 9.35 21.77
CA PRO A 383 19.69 8.35 22.32
C PRO A 383 19.67 7.04 21.52
N ALA A 384 20.82 6.37 21.48
CA ALA A 384 20.96 5.12 20.75
C ALA A 384 20.01 4.04 21.28
N LEU A 385 19.35 3.33 20.36
CA LEU A 385 18.53 2.17 20.65
C LEU A 385 19.34 0.87 20.52
N PRO A 386 18.92 -0.23 21.18
CA PRO A 386 19.55 -1.53 21.04
C PRO A 386 19.67 -1.95 19.57
N GLN A 387 20.87 -2.38 19.15
CA GLN A 387 21.10 -2.85 17.79
C GLN A 387 20.38 -4.18 17.52
N GLY A 388 20.00 -4.41 16.26
CA GLY A 388 19.36 -5.66 15.82
C GLY A 388 17.87 -5.77 16.18
N MET A 389 17.25 -4.69 16.66
CA MET A 389 15.81 -4.60 16.91
C MET A 389 15.14 -3.72 15.86
N VAL A 390 13.86 -3.97 15.60
CA VAL A 390 13.03 -2.98 14.91
C VAL A 390 12.85 -1.78 15.85
N VAL A 391 12.98 -0.57 15.33
CA VAL A 391 12.90 0.64 16.13
C VAL A 391 11.72 1.52 15.73
N GLU A 392 11.33 2.39 16.66
CA GLU A 392 10.40 3.48 16.41
C GLU A 392 10.91 4.39 15.28
N ASP A 393 10.09 4.58 14.26
CA ASP A 393 10.23 5.64 13.26
C ASP A 393 8.96 6.48 13.29
N ASN A 394 9.12 7.79 13.49
CA ASN A 394 8.01 8.73 13.57
C ASN A 394 6.87 8.31 14.51
N ARG A 395 7.19 7.85 15.75
CA ARG A 395 6.23 7.42 16.79
C ARG A 395 5.49 6.15 16.42
N ILE A 396 5.93 5.46 15.39
CA ILE A 396 5.33 4.22 14.94
C ILE A 396 6.42 3.14 14.92
N VAL A 397 6.10 1.98 15.44
CA VAL A 397 6.91 0.78 15.21
C VAL A 397 6.10 -0.12 14.30
N THR A 398 6.63 -0.45 13.12
CA THR A 398 5.98 -1.42 12.21
C THR A 398 6.74 -2.74 12.27
N LEU A 399 6.05 -3.79 12.70
CA LEU A 399 6.55 -5.16 12.79
C LEU A 399 5.85 -6.00 11.71
N PRO A 400 6.47 -6.21 10.53
CA PRO A 400 5.98 -7.20 9.57
C PRO A 400 5.81 -8.56 10.25
N ALA A 401 4.64 -9.18 10.12
CA ALA A 401 4.32 -10.37 10.91
C ALA A 401 5.29 -11.53 10.60
N ALA A 402 5.78 -11.61 9.37
CA ALA A 402 6.63 -12.69 8.90
C ALA A 402 8.13 -12.53 9.25
N THR A 403 8.56 -11.46 9.94
CA THR A 403 9.98 -11.25 10.32
C THR A 403 10.31 -11.64 11.76
N GLY A 404 9.31 -11.94 12.58
CA GLY A 404 9.52 -12.44 13.95
C GLY A 404 10.02 -13.90 13.98
N THR A 405 10.41 -14.36 15.16
CA THR A 405 10.67 -15.79 15.39
C THR A 405 9.34 -16.51 15.45
N LEU A 406 9.00 -17.26 14.39
CA LEU A 406 7.71 -17.92 14.26
C LEU A 406 7.64 -19.20 15.11
N GLY A 407 6.57 -19.34 15.88
CA GLY A 407 6.21 -20.61 16.51
C GLY A 407 5.77 -21.65 15.48
N ALA A 408 5.82 -22.93 15.83
CA ALA A 408 5.51 -24.05 14.93
C ALA A 408 4.06 -24.08 14.39
N ASP A 409 3.16 -23.31 15.01
CA ASP A 409 1.75 -23.20 14.62
C ASP A 409 1.47 -22.03 13.66
N TRP A 410 2.50 -21.25 13.35
CA TRP A 410 2.48 -20.19 12.35
C TRP A 410 3.16 -20.64 11.06
N GLN A 411 2.56 -20.27 9.94
CA GLN A 411 3.08 -20.53 8.60
C GLN A 411 3.31 -19.19 7.89
N ARG A 412 4.49 -19.02 7.32
CA ARG A 412 4.81 -17.87 6.48
C ARG A 412 4.21 -18.08 5.08
N ILE A 413 3.53 -17.05 4.57
CA ILE A 413 2.98 -17.01 3.22
C ILE A 413 3.62 -15.83 2.48
N ASP A 414 4.53 -16.12 1.55
CA ASP A 414 5.26 -15.11 0.77
C ASP A 414 4.41 -14.48 -0.34
N GLY A 415 4.72 -13.22 -0.66
CA GLY A 415 4.12 -12.46 -1.75
C GLY A 415 2.70 -11.96 -1.48
N LEU A 416 2.24 -11.95 -0.23
CA LEU A 416 0.90 -11.50 0.16
C LEU A 416 1.01 -10.52 1.33
N GLY A 417 0.08 -9.56 1.40
CA GLY A 417 0.05 -8.55 2.46
C GLY A 417 0.83 -7.29 2.11
N SER A 418 0.72 -6.26 2.95
CA SER A 418 1.33 -4.95 2.72
C SER A 418 2.86 -4.96 2.86
N THR A 419 3.42 -5.96 3.53
CA THR A 419 4.86 -6.09 3.83
C THR A 419 5.55 -7.22 3.06
N GLY A 420 4.90 -7.76 2.02
CA GLY A 420 5.46 -8.78 1.12
C GLY A 420 5.37 -10.22 1.65
N ALA A 421 4.95 -10.44 2.90
CA ALA A 421 4.57 -11.75 3.41
C ALA A 421 3.61 -11.61 4.60
N VAL A 422 2.72 -12.58 4.78
CA VAL A 422 1.85 -12.69 5.95
C VAL A 422 2.18 -13.93 6.79
N MET A 423 1.71 -13.93 8.03
CA MET A 423 1.82 -15.04 8.97
C MET A 423 0.43 -15.65 9.22
N ARG A 424 0.22 -16.90 8.81
CA ARG A 424 -1.07 -17.60 8.91
C ARG A 424 -1.01 -18.73 9.94
N ALA A 425 -2.00 -18.80 10.83
CA ALA A 425 -2.14 -19.95 11.73
C ALA A 425 -2.49 -21.21 10.94
N ARG A 426 -1.95 -22.36 11.35
CA ARG A 426 -2.31 -23.65 10.75
C ARG A 426 -3.84 -23.85 10.66
N LEU A 427 -4.30 -24.42 9.55
CA LEU A 427 -5.73 -24.65 9.32
C LEU A 427 -6.32 -25.74 10.22
N ASP A 428 -5.48 -26.58 10.82
CA ASP A 428 -5.85 -27.66 11.73
C ASP A 428 -5.50 -27.37 13.19
N LEU A 429 -5.22 -26.10 13.53
CA LEU A 429 -4.89 -25.67 14.89
C LEU A 429 -5.99 -26.05 15.89
N THR A 430 -5.59 -26.66 17.01
CA THR A 430 -6.46 -26.97 18.13
C THR A 430 -5.98 -26.26 19.40
N GLY A 431 -6.78 -25.34 19.92
CA GLY A 431 -6.44 -24.59 21.13
C GLY A 431 -5.42 -23.47 20.88
N THR A 432 -4.80 -22.98 21.95
CA THR A 432 -3.76 -21.95 21.88
C THR A 432 -2.46 -22.54 21.34
N GLY A 433 -2.00 -22.05 20.19
CA GLY A 433 -0.73 -22.48 19.60
C GLY A 433 0.49 -21.75 20.15
N THR A 434 1.65 -22.16 19.65
CA THR A 434 2.96 -21.58 19.97
C THR A 434 3.08 -20.17 19.40
N PRO A 435 3.47 -19.15 20.19
CA PRO A 435 3.47 -17.77 19.72
C PRO A 435 4.60 -17.50 18.73
N ALA A 436 4.39 -16.49 17.88
CA ALA A 436 5.48 -15.76 17.25
C ALA A 436 6.00 -14.68 18.21
N THR A 437 7.32 -14.43 18.21
CA THR A 437 7.94 -13.46 19.11
C THR A 437 8.69 -12.39 18.34
N TYR A 438 8.57 -11.15 18.79
CA TYR A 438 9.22 -9.98 18.22
C TYR A 438 9.89 -9.19 19.35
N SER A 439 11.04 -8.59 19.04
CA SER A 439 11.69 -7.61 19.90
C SER A 439 11.81 -6.30 19.14
N PHE A 440 11.44 -5.22 19.81
CA PHE A 440 11.48 -3.88 19.24
C PHE A 440 11.92 -2.88 20.31
N ALA A 441 12.29 -1.67 19.89
CA ALA A 441 12.65 -0.61 20.82
C ALA A 441 11.98 0.71 20.48
N THR A 442 11.60 1.45 21.53
CA THR A 442 11.05 2.79 21.40
C THR A 442 12.02 3.82 21.97
N SER A 443 12.10 4.97 21.32
CA SER A 443 12.85 6.13 21.78
C SER A 443 12.01 7.07 22.64
N THR A 444 10.68 7.00 22.48
CA THR A 444 9.72 7.89 23.13
C THR A 444 8.99 7.16 24.26
N GLU A 445 9.00 7.72 25.47
CA GLU A 445 8.16 7.27 26.58
C GLU A 445 6.81 8.00 26.56
N VAL A 446 5.76 7.32 26.09
CA VAL A 446 4.40 7.89 25.98
C VAL A 446 3.34 6.77 25.87
N GLY A 447 2.07 7.11 26.02
CA GLY A 447 0.95 6.20 25.70
C GLY A 447 0.82 5.93 24.20
N GLY A 448 -0.18 5.15 23.81
CA GLY A 448 -0.44 4.87 22.42
C GLY A 448 -1.42 3.73 22.21
N VAL A 449 -1.35 3.11 21.03
CA VAL A 449 -2.16 1.96 20.63
C VAL A 449 -1.28 0.93 19.93
N LEU A 450 -1.36 -0.32 20.36
CA LEU A 450 -0.88 -1.46 19.59
C LEU A 450 -2.01 -1.93 18.67
N LYS A 451 -1.76 -1.99 17.37
CA LYS A 451 -2.67 -2.52 16.36
C LYS A 451 -2.17 -3.86 15.85
N VAL A 452 -3.01 -4.87 15.89
CA VAL A 452 -2.80 -6.10 15.11
C VAL A 452 -3.56 -5.94 13.80
N VAL A 453 -2.82 -5.93 12.69
CA VAL A 453 -3.35 -5.78 11.34
C VAL A 453 -3.31 -7.14 10.65
N ALA A 454 -4.49 -7.67 10.34
CA ALA A 454 -4.70 -8.97 9.70
C ALA A 454 -5.30 -8.80 8.31
N LEU A 455 -5.23 -9.84 7.48
CA LEU A 455 -6.09 -9.93 6.31
C LEU A 455 -7.54 -10.18 6.77
N PRO A 456 -8.55 -9.65 6.06
CA PRO A 456 -9.95 -9.73 6.47
C PRO A 456 -10.61 -11.09 6.16
N THR A 457 -9.93 -12.16 6.56
CA THR A 457 -10.39 -13.55 6.42
C THR A 457 -11.61 -13.83 7.31
N HIS A 458 -12.43 -14.79 6.90
CA HIS A 458 -13.58 -15.25 7.68
C HIS A 458 -13.25 -16.51 8.49
N PRO A 459 -13.99 -16.80 9.58
CA PRO A 459 -13.84 -18.07 10.30
C PRO A 459 -14.01 -19.29 9.37
N LEU A 460 -13.16 -20.31 9.54
CA LEU A 460 -13.21 -21.52 8.70
C LEU A 460 -14.55 -22.28 8.84
N ASP A 461 -15.14 -22.25 10.03
CA ASP A 461 -16.43 -22.87 10.37
C ASP A 461 -17.20 -21.98 11.38
N PRO A 462 -18.51 -22.21 11.61
CA PRO A 462 -19.35 -21.28 12.36
C PRO A 462 -19.12 -21.34 13.89
N GLY A 463 -18.36 -22.31 14.39
CA GLY A 463 -18.01 -22.45 15.80
C GLY A 463 -16.70 -21.78 16.18
N LYS A 464 -16.04 -21.10 15.24
CA LYS A 464 -14.74 -20.43 15.43
C LYS A 464 -14.87 -18.92 15.21
N GLY A 465 -13.94 -18.17 15.81
CA GLY A 465 -13.73 -16.76 15.50
C GLY A 465 -12.55 -16.58 14.55
N VAL A 466 -11.97 -15.37 14.56
CA VAL A 466 -10.67 -15.08 13.95
C VAL A 466 -9.79 -14.47 15.04
N ARG A 467 -9.41 -15.28 16.02
CA ARG A 467 -8.78 -14.80 17.25
C ARG A 467 -7.26 -14.93 17.29
N VAL A 468 -6.63 -13.92 17.88
CA VAL A 468 -5.20 -13.87 18.17
C VAL A 468 -4.99 -13.36 19.61
N GLY A 469 -4.05 -13.96 20.32
CA GLY A 469 -3.63 -13.51 21.65
C GLY A 469 -2.41 -12.60 21.53
N VAL A 470 -2.42 -11.47 22.22
CA VAL A 470 -1.33 -10.49 22.24
C VAL A 470 -0.78 -10.37 23.65
N GLN A 471 0.54 -10.50 23.80
CA GLN A 471 1.23 -10.30 25.08
C GLN A 471 2.44 -9.39 24.89
N LEU A 472 2.45 -8.25 25.60
CA LEU A 472 3.54 -7.29 25.62
C LEU A 472 4.27 -7.36 26.98
N ASP A 473 5.60 -7.40 26.94
CA ASP A 473 6.52 -7.34 28.10
C ASP A 473 6.18 -8.35 29.23
N GLY A 474 5.72 -9.54 28.85
CA GLY A 474 5.33 -10.59 29.80
C GLY A 474 4.06 -10.28 30.62
N GLY A 475 3.32 -9.23 30.26
CA GLY A 475 2.05 -8.85 30.88
C GLY A 475 0.91 -9.85 30.60
N ALA A 476 -0.31 -9.47 30.99
CA ALA A 476 -1.49 -10.30 30.73
C ALA A 476 -1.77 -10.40 29.22
N MET A 477 -2.08 -11.62 28.75
CA MET A 477 -2.47 -11.84 27.36
C MET A 477 -3.85 -11.22 27.10
N GLN A 478 -3.93 -10.41 26.04
CA GLN A 478 -5.19 -9.84 25.55
C GLN A 478 -5.65 -10.62 24.33
N VAL A 479 -6.91 -11.06 24.33
CA VAL A 479 -7.50 -11.80 23.22
C VAL A 479 -8.22 -10.82 22.31
N LEU A 480 -7.83 -10.78 21.05
CA LEU A 480 -8.44 -9.97 20.00
C LEU A 480 -9.20 -10.89 19.05
N ASP A 481 -10.44 -10.53 18.70
CA ASP A 481 -11.23 -11.22 17.68
C ASP A 481 -11.42 -10.29 16.47
N LEU A 482 -10.94 -10.74 15.32
CA LEU A 482 -10.96 -10.01 14.05
C LEU A 482 -12.13 -10.45 13.16
N SER A 483 -12.99 -11.34 13.65
CA SER A 483 -14.14 -11.82 12.89
C SER A 483 -15.13 -10.68 12.61
N THR A 484 -15.73 -10.70 11.42
CA THR A 484 -16.75 -9.72 11.04
C THR A 484 -18.05 -10.42 10.65
N LEU A 485 -19.16 -9.73 10.89
CA LEU A 485 -20.44 -10.12 10.31
C LEU A 485 -20.51 -9.56 8.90
N GLY A 486 -20.90 -10.41 7.94
CA GLY A 486 -21.06 -9.98 6.56
C GLY A 486 -21.98 -8.76 6.47
N ARG A 487 -21.55 -7.73 5.72
CA ARG A 487 -22.29 -6.47 5.52
C ARG A 487 -22.35 -5.54 6.76
N SER A 488 -21.61 -5.85 7.83
CA SER A 488 -21.38 -4.89 8.92
C SER A 488 -20.48 -3.73 8.48
N ASP A 489 -20.50 -2.62 9.22
CA ASP A 489 -19.59 -1.49 8.97
C ASP A 489 -18.11 -1.89 9.08
N ALA A 490 -17.79 -2.80 10.00
CA ALA A 490 -16.44 -3.35 10.14
C ALA A 490 -16.04 -4.16 8.89
N TRP A 491 -16.88 -5.09 8.42
CA TRP A 491 -16.63 -5.81 7.17
C TRP A 491 -16.46 -4.84 5.99
N ARG A 492 -17.32 -3.82 5.92
CA ARG A 492 -17.30 -2.80 4.89
C ARG A 492 -15.96 -2.06 4.85
N GLN A 493 -15.48 -1.62 6.01
CA GLN A 493 -14.18 -0.96 6.11
C GLN A 493 -13.06 -1.93 5.71
N ASN A 494 -13.12 -3.16 6.22
CA ASN A 494 -12.10 -4.17 6.03
C ASN A 494 -11.88 -4.52 4.55
N VAL A 495 -12.94 -4.65 3.74
CA VAL A 495 -12.79 -4.96 2.31
C VAL A 495 -12.35 -3.73 1.48
N LEU A 496 -12.59 -2.50 1.96
CA LEU A 496 -12.14 -1.28 1.30
C LEU A 496 -10.66 -0.97 1.57
N THR A 497 -10.16 -1.30 2.76
CA THR A 497 -8.75 -1.14 3.15
C THR A 497 -7.94 -2.41 3.00
N ASN A 498 -8.61 -3.52 2.73
CA ASN A 498 -8.03 -4.86 2.64
C ASN A 498 -7.33 -5.32 3.94
N THR A 499 -7.83 -4.85 5.08
CA THR A 499 -7.26 -5.11 6.42
C THR A 499 -8.35 -5.30 7.45
N ALA A 500 -8.19 -6.25 8.37
CA ALA A 500 -8.91 -6.29 9.64
C ALA A 500 -7.99 -5.79 10.76
N VAL A 501 -8.41 -4.79 11.52
CA VAL A 501 -7.58 -4.17 12.57
C VAL A 501 -8.23 -4.36 13.94
N ALA A 502 -7.47 -4.87 14.89
CA ALA A 502 -7.84 -4.92 16.29
C ALA A 502 -6.79 -4.21 17.15
N THR A 503 -7.23 -3.49 18.18
CA THR A 503 -6.38 -2.56 18.93
C THR A 503 -6.30 -2.89 20.41
N VAL A 504 -5.13 -2.68 20.99
CA VAL A 504 -4.86 -2.72 22.42
C VAL A 504 -4.39 -1.33 22.87
N PRO A 505 -5.14 -0.63 23.75
CA PRO A 505 -4.68 0.66 24.26
C PRO A 505 -3.47 0.48 25.17
N LEU A 506 -2.46 1.33 24.96
CA LEU A 506 -1.24 1.38 25.77
C LEU A 506 -1.30 2.64 26.63
N ARG A 507 -1.48 2.48 27.95
CA ARG A 507 -1.51 3.63 28.86
C ARG A 507 -0.17 4.37 28.90
N LEU A 508 0.92 3.62 28.86
CA LEU A 508 2.29 4.11 28.84
C LEU A 508 3.17 2.98 28.31
N LEU A 509 4.01 3.30 27.33
CA LEU A 509 5.11 2.46 26.89
C LEU A 509 6.41 3.21 27.25
N LYS A 510 7.30 2.54 28.00
CA LYS A 510 8.58 3.14 28.41
C LYS A 510 9.51 3.21 27.21
N ALA A 511 10.39 4.21 27.15
CA ALA A 511 11.49 4.16 26.19
C ALA A 511 12.42 2.97 26.49
N GLY A 512 12.92 2.31 25.45
CA GLY A 512 13.81 1.15 25.54
C GLY A 512 13.27 -0.10 24.82
N PRO A 513 13.86 -1.27 25.09
CA PRO A 513 13.47 -2.53 24.45
C PRO A 513 12.17 -3.10 25.03
N HIS A 514 11.42 -3.77 24.17
CA HIS A 514 10.16 -4.45 24.45
C HIS A 514 10.09 -5.81 23.75
N ASP A 515 9.33 -6.72 24.35
CA ASP A 515 9.03 -8.03 23.78
C ASP A 515 7.54 -8.18 23.51
N LEU A 516 7.20 -8.60 22.29
CA LEU A 516 5.84 -8.88 21.86
C LEU A 516 5.69 -10.35 21.50
N LYS A 517 4.58 -10.96 21.92
CA LYS A 517 4.17 -12.31 21.51
C LYS A 517 2.77 -12.31 20.90
N LEU A 518 2.63 -13.04 19.79
CA LEU A 518 1.37 -13.28 19.09
C LEU A 518 1.02 -14.77 19.11
N PHE A 519 -0.04 -15.13 19.83
CA PHE A 519 -0.53 -16.50 19.96
C PHE A 519 -1.65 -16.75 18.95
N PRO A 520 -1.58 -17.80 18.11
CA PRO A 520 -2.70 -18.17 17.27
C PRO A 520 -3.75 -18.86 18.16
N LEU A 521 -4.99 -18.39 18.11
CA LEU A 521 -6.08 -18.94 18.94
C LEU A 521 -7.17 -19.62 18.11
N ASP A 522 -7.35 -19.21 16.86
CA ASP A 522 -8.23 -19.85 15.89
C ASP A 522 -7.47 -20.21 14.61
N PRO A 523 -7.86 -21.30 13.92
CA PRO A 523 -7.19 -21.75 12.70
C PRO A 523 -7.38 -20.75 11.56
N GLY A 524 -6.33 -20.58 10.74
CA GLY A 524 -6.38 -19.74 9.54
C GLY A 524 -6.33 -18.22 9.76
N VAL A 525 -6.30 -17.73 11.01
CA VAL A 525 -6.05 -16.28 11.26
C VAL A 525 -4.75 -15.86 10.57
N THR A 526 -4.79 -14.76 9.83
CA THR A 526 -3.69 -14.34 8.94
C THR A 526 -3.27 -12.93 9.26
N ILE A 527 -2.12 -12.78 9.92
CA ILE A 527 -1.58 -11.50 10.36
C ILE A 527 -0.64 -10.94 9.29
N ASP A 528 -0.85 -9.69 8.89
CA ASP A 528 0.03 -8.97 7.97
C ASP A 528 1.16 -8.28 8.75
N ARG A 529 0.80 -7.49 9.77
CA ARG A 529 1.75 -6.76 10.59
C ARG A 529 1.19 -6.38 11.96
N VAL A 530 2.06 -5.96 12.85
CA VAL A 530 1.70 -5.24 14.08
C VAL A 530 2.26 -3.84 13.98
N GLU A 531 1.45 -2.84 14.34
CA GLU A 531 1.87 -1.46 14.47
C GLU A 531 1.76 -1.04 15.93
N ILE A 532 2.74 -0.28 16.42
CA ILE A 532 2.64 0.41 17.70
C ILE A 532 2.64 1.90 17.41
N ASP A 533 1.47 2.51 17.46
CA ASP A 533 1.27 3.94 17.26
C ASP A 533 1.32 4.63 18.61
N LEU A 534 2.43 5.29 18.91
CA LEU A 534 2.57 6.13 20.09
C LEU A 534 1.71 7.39 19.95
N ASP A 535 1.25 7.97 21.06
CA ASP A 535 0.38 9.14 21.03
C ASP A 535 1.00 10.26 20.17
N ARG A 536 0.19 10.87 19.29
CA ARG A 536 0.61 11.84 18.26
C ARG A 536 1.47 11.27 17.13
N ALA A 537 1.45 9.95 16.91
CA ALA A 537 1.88 9.37 15.66
C ALA A 537 1.13 10.03 14.47
N PRO A 538 1.82 10.30 13.34
CA PRO A 538 1.17 10.79 12.13
C PRO A 538 0.18 9.76 11.58
N GLY A 539 -0.89 10.23 10.94
CA GLY A 539 -1.84 9.35 10.27
C GLY A 539 -1.25 8.79 8.98
N HIS A 540 -1.29 7.46 8.83
CA HIS A 540 -0.90 6.75 7.61
C HIS A 540 -2.04 5.85 7.14
N TYR A 541 -2.28 5.83 5.83
CA TYR A 541 -3.27 4.91 5.27
C TYR A 541 -2.67 3.50 5.11
N GLY A 542 -1.52 3.42 4.46
CA GLY A 542 -0.75 2.21 4.18
C GLY A 542 0.19 1.80 5.31
N ALA A 543 0.88 0.68 5.11
CA ALA A 543 1.94 0.26 6.02
C ALA A 543 3.17 1.16 5.84
N MET A 544 3.72 1.68 6.94
CA MET A 544 5.06 2.25 6.89
C MET A 544 6.08 1.14 6.66
N LYS A 545 6.68 1.16 5.47
CA LYS A 545 7.77 0.27 5.12
C LYS A 545 9.07 0.89 5.65
N PRO A 546 9.92 0.15 6.37
CA PRO A 546 11.27 0.61 6.69
C PRO A 546 11.96 1.07 5.39
N ASP A 547 12.78 2.12 5.43
CA ASP A 547 13.58 2.52 4.28
C ASP A 547 14.52 1.37 3.88
N THR A 548 14.08 0.54 2.93
CA THR A 548 14.80 -0.65 2.46
C THR A 548 16.02 -0.30 1.59
N ASP A 549 16.25 0.98 1.29
CA ASP A 549 17.42 1.48 0.56
C ASP A 549 18.73 1.43 1.38
N THR A 550 18.71 0.80 2.56
CA THR A 550 19.89 0.64 3.43
C THR A 550 20.27 -0.82 3.72
N GLN A 551 19.88 -1.78 2.87
CA GLN A 551 20.58 -3.07 2.86
C GLN A 551 21.73 -3.04 1.84
N PRO A 552 22.95 -3.48 2.24
CA PRO A 552 24.18 -3.31 1.46
C PRO A 552 24.22 -4.07 0.13
#